data_AF-A0A7X6P5B3-F1
#
_entry.id   AF-A0A7X6P5B3-F1
#
_cell.length_a   1.000
_cell.length_b   1.000
_cell.length_c   1.000
_cell.angle_alpha   90.00
_cell.angle_beta   90.00
_cell.angle_gamma   90.00
#
_symmetry.space_group_name_H-M   'P 1'
#
loop_
_entity.id
_entity.type
_entity.pdbx_description
1 polymer ?
#
loop_
_entity_poly.entity_id
_entity_poly.type
_entity_poly.pdbx_seq_one_letter_code
_entity_poly.pdbx_strand_id
1 'polypeptide(L)'
;MTSKVKQSGFTIIEVMLFLGITGALIAGLMIAASSNINSQRYRDTVEQLRSFIQGQYDKVYSLTNDNTSEADGSENPCVASSGAVSYKHRGTTDCLYVGRLIEVLSDATKGTSSLRVSPLIARPVSGNIPSLFGGSDTGAAGATGGENTNPVEGYDVFRYNQNQRLIENWQLDWDLGLVSAGSENNLQRLSVLIVRSPVNGAISTHVVFGEMTEDMAANLSPAIQSSSSLKEVKLCVADLIGNMDPAKRMAVIIRSGSAGPGGVESMGDEAEC
;
A
#
# COMPACT_ATOMS: atom_id res chain seq x y z
N MET A 1 -20.22 3.04 82.80
CA MET A 1 -19.98 4.30 82.06
C MET A 1 -19.85 3.96 80.58
N THR A 2 -20.89 4.17 79.79
CA THR A 2 -20.88 3.93 78.34
C THR A 2 -20.73 5.26 77.62
N SER A 3 -19.58 5.47 76.97
CA SER A 3 -19.26 6.63 76.15
C SER A 3 -20.24 6.72 74.97
N LYS A 4 -20.99 7.82 74.88
CA LYS A 4 -21.79 8.15 73.67
C LYS A 4 -20.81 8.52 72.56
N VAL A 5 -20.71 7.67 71.54
CA VAL A 5 -20.05 8.01 70.29
C VAL A 5 -20.84 9.13 69.61
N LYS A 6 -20.25 10.31 69.45
CA LYS A 6 -20.82 11.40 68.64
C LYS A 6 -20.76 10.97 67.17
N GLN A 7 -21.90 10.67 66.56
CA GLN A 7 -22.00 10.57 65.11
C GLN A 7 -21.97 11.99 64.53
N SER A 8 -20.87 12.37 63.87
CA SER A 8 -20.82 13.59 63.06
C SER A 8 -21.34 13.27 61.66
N GLY A 9 -22.44 13.90 61.26
CA GLY A 9 -22.91 13.85 59.87
C GLY A 9 -22.10 14.79 58.99
N PHE A 10 -21.98 14.45 57.71
CA PHE A 10 -21.40 15.31 56.69
C PHE A 10 -22.33 16.49 56.37
N THR A 11 -21.76 17.67 56.16
CA THR A 11 -22.55 18.84 55.73
C THR A 11 -22.84 18.77 54.23
N ILE A 12 -23.96 19.37 53.80
CA ILE A 12 -24.34 19.42 52.37
C ILE A 12 -23.22 20.03 51.53
N ILE A 13 -22.51 21.05 52.04
CA ILE A 13 -21.42 21.70 51.33
C ILE A 13 -20.22 20.74 51.11
N GLU A 14 -19.92 19.87 52.07
CA GLU A 14 -18.83 18.90 51.97
C GLU A 14 -19.16 17.79 50.97
N VAL A 15 -20.40 17.31 50.96
CA VAL A 15 -20.87 16.32 49.98
C VAL A 15 -20.83 16.91 48.56
N MET A 16 -21.26 18.15 48.38
CA MET A 16 -21.23 18.82 47.07
C MET A 16 -19.80 19.08 46.60
N LEU A 17 -18.88 19.45 47.51
CA LEU A 17 -17.48 19.67 47.19
C LEU A 17 -16.78 18.35 46.82
N PHE A 18 -17.04 17.26 47.53
CA PHE A 18 -16.53 15.93 47.20
C PHE A 18 -17.03 15.44 45.84
N LEU A 19 -18.32 15.59 45.56
CA LEU A 19 -18.91 15.24 44.27
C LEU A 19 -18.35 16.09 43.13
N GLY A 20 -18.15 17.40 43.35
CA GLY A 20 -17.55 18.31 42.38
C GLY A 20 -16.13 17.91 42.01
N ILE A 21 -15.28 17.63 43.01
CA ILE A 21 -13.90 17.19 42.79
C ILE A 21 -13.86 15.83 42.09
N THR A 22 -14.67 14.88 42.55
CA THR A 22 -14.72 13.53 41.96
C THR A 22 -15.20 13.59 40.50
N GLY A 23 -16.22 14.40 40.22
CA GLY A 23 -16.71 14.62 38.86
C GLY A 23 -15.67 15.27 37.96
N ALA A 24 -14.94 16.28 38.46
CA ALA A 24 -13.87 16.93 37.72
C ALA A 24 -12.70 15.97 37.42
N LEU A 25 -12.32 15.12 38.38
CA LEU A 25 -11.28 14.10 38.18
C LEU A 25 -11.69 13.07 37.12
N ILE A 26 -12.93 12.57 37.16
CA ILE A 26 -13.44 11.62 36.17
C ILE A 26 -13.47 12.28 34.78
N ALA A 27 -13.95 13.52 34.66
CA ALA A 27 -13.95 14.24 33.40
C ALA A 27 -12.53 14.42 32.83
N GLY A 28 -11.56 14.78 33.69
CA GLY A 28 -10.16 14.90 33.30
C GLY A 28 -9.57 13.57 32.79
N LEU A 29 -9.88 12.45 33.46
CA LEU A 29 -9.45 11.12 33.03
C LEU A 29 -10.04 10.72 31.68
N MET A 30 -11.30 11.06 31.40
CA MET A 30 -11.95 10.74 30.12
C MET A 30 -11.33 11.49 28.95
N ILE A 31 -10.98 12.76 29.14
CA ILE A 31 -10.27 13.56 28.12
C ILE A 31 -8.88 12.97 27.83
N ALA A 32 -8.13 12.62 28.89
CA ALA A 32 -6.81 12.01 28.75
C ALA A 32 -6.87 10.62 28.09
N ALA A 33 -7.87 9.80 28.43
CA ALA A 33 -8.08 8.49 27.81
C ALA A 33 -8.41 8.62 26.32
N SER A 34 -9.26 9.58 25.93
CA SER A 34 -9.63 9.81 24.53
C SER A 34 -8.43 10.19 23.65
N SER A 35 -7.54 11.06 24.14
CA SER A 35 -6.35 11.47 23.40
C SER A 35 -5.37 10.32 23.17
N ASN A 36 -5.19 9.45 24.18
CA ASN A 36 -4.35 8.26 24.06
C ASN A 36 -4.92 7.24 23.07
N ILE A 37 -6.23 7.04 23.07
CA ILE A 37 -6.90 6.12 22.13
C ILE A 37 -6.73 6.60 20.68
N ASN A 38 -6.91 7.89 20.41
CA ASN A 38 -6.75 8.43 19.05
C ASN A 38 -5.31 8.26 18.55
N SER A 39 -4.32 8.49 19.41
CA SER A 39 -2.90 8.27 19.07
C SER A 39 -2.59 6.80 18.80
N GLN A 40 -3.22 5.87 19.53
CA GLN A 40 -3.08 4.43 19.30
C GLN A 40 -3.71 4.01 17.97
N ARG A 41 -4.95 4.42 17.71
CA ARG A 41 -5.66 4.14 16.44
C ARG A 41 -4.87 4.61 15.23
N TYR A 42 -4.27 5.80 15.34
CA TYR A 42 -3.42 6.36 14.30
C TYR A 42 -2.14 5.54 14.08
N ARG A 43 -1.48 5.07 15.15
CA ARG A 43 -0.32 4.16 15.07
C ARG A 43 -0.68 2.80 14.47
N ASP A 44 -1.80 2.25 14.88
CA ASP A 44 -2.28 0.97 14.38
C ASP A 44 -2.56 1.06 12.87
N THR A 45 -3.23 2.11 12.38
CA THR A 45 -3.48 2.28 10.94
C THR A 45 -2.19 2.39 10.13
N VAL A 46 -1.21 3.14 10.61
CA VAL A 46 0.09 3.29 9.93
C VAL A 46 0.83 1.95 9.86
N GLU A 47 0.82 1.19 10.95
CA GLU A 47 1.47 -0.13 10.98
C GLU A 47 0.72 -1.15 10.11
N GLN A 48 -0.61 -1.12 10.11
CA GLN A 48 -1.41 -1.94 9.20
C GLN A 48 -1.14 -1.60 7.73
N LEU A 49 -1.06 -0.31 7.38
CA LEU A 49 -0.72 0.13 6.02
C LEU A 49 0.67 -0.36 5.61
N ARG A 50 1.67 -0.22 6.50
CA ARG A 50 3.02 -0.73 6.29
C ARG A 50 2.98 -2.24 6.05
N SER A 51 2.35 -2.99 6.96
CA SER A 51 2.24 -4.45 6.89
C SER A 51 1.52 -4.90 5.62
N PHE A 52 0.47 -4.19 5.21
CA PHE A 52 -0.26 -4.44 3.97
C PHE A 52 0.65 -4.32 2.75
N ILE A 53 1.38 -3.20 2.61
CA ILE A 53 2.29 -2.98 1.48
C ILE A 53 3.42 -4.01 1.49
N GLN A 54 3.99 -4.32 2.66
CA GLN A 54 5.00 -5.37 2.82
C GLN A 54 4.49 -6.74 2.36
N GLY A 55 3.26 -7.10 2.73
CA GLY A 55 2.63 -8.34 2.28
C GLY A 55 2.45 -8.40 0.76
N GLN A 56 2.30 -7.26 0.07
CA GLN A 56 2.25 -7.25 -1.40
C GLN A 56 3.61 -7.62 -2.03
N TYR A 57 4.74 -7.25 -1.42
CA TYR A 57 6.06 -7.72 -1.86
C TYR A 57 6.20 -9.24 -1.70
N ASP A 58 5.74 -9.81 -0.58
CA ASP A 58 5.81 -11.26 -0.34
C ASP A 58 4.99 -12.07 -1.36
N LYS A 59 3.84 -11.52 -1.77
CA LYS A 59 3.02 -12.10 -2.84
C LYS A 59 3.71 -12.03 -4.21
N VAL A 60 4.48 -10.98 -4.50
CA VAL A 60 5.30 -10.90 -5.73
C VAL A 60 6.47 -11.89 -5.69
N TYR A 61 7.08 -12.12 -4.53
CA TYR A 61 8.13 -13.13 -4.36
C TYR A 61 7.62 -14.56 -4.61
N SER A 62 6.47 -14.90 -4.04
CA SER A 62 5.88 -16.24 -4.17
C SER A 62 5.15 -16.45 -5.50
N LEU A 63 4.96 -15.41 -6.32
CA LEU A 63 4.15 -15.41 -7.54
C LEU A 63 2.75 -16.04 -7.32
N THR A 64 2.24 -15.96 -6.10
CA THR A 64 0.98 -16.60 -5.74
C THR A 64 -0.17 -15.63 -6.00
N ASN A 65 -1.19 -16.10 -6.70
CA ASN A 65 -2.50 -15.48 -6.75
C ASN A 65 -3.48 -16.40 -6.03
N ASP A 66 -3.64 -16.19 -4.73
CA ASP A 66 -4.46 -17.03 -3.84
C ASP A 66 -5.95 -17.11 -4.24
N ASN A 67 -6.37 -16.31 -5.23
CA ASN A 67 -7.76 -16.20 -5.67
C ASN A 67 -8.07 -16.94 -6.98
N THR A 68 -7.16 -17.76 -7.51
CA THR A 68 -7.39 -18.61 -8.69
C THR A 68 -7.82 -20.02 -8.30
N SER A 69 -8.99 -20.18 -7.68
CA SER A 69 -9.60 -21.52 -7.61
C SER A 69 -10.09 -21.89 -9.01
N GLU A 70 -9.48 -22.91 -9.64
CA GLU A 70 -9.84 -23.44 -10.97
C GLU A 70 -11.31 -23.91 -11.10
N ALA A 71 -12.05 -23.96 -9.99
CA ALA A 71 -13.38 -24.55 -9.90
C ALA A 71 -14.53 -23.76 -10.55
N ASP A 72 -14.31 -22.54 -11.04
CA ASP A 72 -15.43 -21.64 -11.40
C ASP A 72 -15.22 -20.83 -12.69
N GLY A 73 -14.60 -21.46 -13.72
CA GLY A 73 -14.54 -20.89 -15.08
C GLY A 73 -13.84 -19.53 -15.20
N SER A 74 -13.19 -19.06 -14.12
CA SER A 74 -12.65 -17.72 -14.05
C SER A 74 -11.32 -17.67 -14.80
N GLU A 75 -11.36 -17.03 -15.95
CA GLU A 75 -10.27 -16.75 -16.87
C GLU A 75 -9.00 -16.36 -16.09
N ASN A 76 -8.07 -17.30 -15.94
CA ASN A 76 -6.71 -16.94 -15.57
C ASN A 76 -6.21 -15.97 -16.67
N PRO A 77 -5.62 -14.80 -16.35
CA PRO A 77 -5.14 -13.83 -17.34
C PRO A 77 -4.19 -14.40 -18.40
N CYS A 78 -3.59 -15.55 -18.09
CA CYS A 78 -2.68 -16.28 -18.95
C CYS A 78 -3.32 -17.52 -19.63
N VAL A 79 -4.62 -17.80 -19.42
CA VAL A 79 -5.38 -18.68 -20.33
C VAL A 79 -6.00 -17.82 -21.44
N ALA A 80 -5.81 -18.26 -22.67
CA ALA A 80 -6.05 -17.48 -23.87
C ALA A 80 -7.51 -16.99 -23.98
N SER A 81 -7.72 -15.70 -23.75
CA SER A 81 -8.86 -14.98 -24.32
C SER A 81 -8.64 -14.82 -25.82
N SER A 82 -9.21 -15.77 -26.58
CA SER A 82 -9.54 -15.69 -28.01
C SER A 82 -8.43 -15.30 -29.01
N GLY A 83 -8.01 -16.28 -29.83
CA GLY A 83 -7.59 -16.05 -31.21
C GLY A 83 -6.08 -15.98 -31.47
N ALA A 84 -5.51 -17.13 -31.82
CA ALA A 84 -4.23 -17.26 -32.53
C ALA A 84 -2.98 -16.66 -31.86
N VAL A 85 -2.53 -17.25 -30.75
CA VAL A 85 -1.09 -17.23 -30.42
C VAL A 85 -0.44 -18.41 -31.15
N SER A 86 0.43 -18.09 -32.10
CA SER A 86 1.30 -19.07 -32.76
C SER A 86 2.33 -19.52 -31.74
N TYR A 87 2.05 -20.63 -31.04
CA TYR A 87 2.97 -21.24 -30.08
C TYR A 87 4.24 -21.68 -30.81
N LYS A 88 5.23 -20.79 -30.89
CA LYS A 88 6.47 -21.06 -31.63
C LYS A 88 7.37 -22.03 -30.86
N HIS A 89 7.17 -22.19 -29.55
CA HIS A 89 7.92 -23.13 -28.70
C HIS A 89 6.99 -23.97 -27.81
N ARG A 90 7.18 -25.30 -27.85
CA ARG A 90 6.47 -26.23 -26.96
C ARG A 90 7.06 -26.08 -25.55
N GLY A 91 6.20 -25.97 -24.54
CA GLY A 91 6.63 -25.86 -23.14
C GLY A 91 6.84 -24.43 -22.63
N THR A 92 6.43 -23.41 -23.38
CA THR A 92 6.50 -22.01 -22.95
C THR A 92 5.12 -21.34 -22.95
N THR A 93 4.88 -20.42 -22.01
CA THR A 93 3.65 -19.61 -21.95
C THR A 93 3.94 -18.16 -22.35
N ASP A 94 3.07 -17.58 -23.19
CA ASP A 94 3.21 -16.20 -23.70
C ASP A 94 2.67 -15.14 -22.73
N CYS A 95 2.32 -15.54 -21.51
CA CYS A 95 1.82 -14.68 -20.46
C CYS A 95 2.46 -15.08 -19.13
N LEU A 96 2.99 -14.10 -18.42
CA LEU A 96 3.70 -14.27 -17.16
C LEU A 96 3.11 -13.34 -16.11
N TYR A 97 2.93 -13.83 -14.88
CA TYR A 97 2.69 -12.95 -13.74
C TYR A 97 4.00 -12.31 -13.35
N VAL A 98 4.03 -10.98 -13.38
CA VAL A 98 5.26 -10.22 -13.12
C VAL A 98 5.15 -9.35 -11.89
N GLY A 99 3.98 -9.15 -11.30
CA GLY A 99 3.92 -8.30 -10.14
C GLY A 99 2.54 -7.85 -9.75
N ARG A 100 2.50 -6.72 -9.05
CA ARG A 100 1.29 -6.11 -8.51
C ARG A 100 1.33 -4.60 -8.66
N LEU A 101 0.19 -4.03 -8.97
CA LEU A 101 -0.07 -2.59 -9.03
C LEU A 101 -0.90 -2.21 -7.82
N ILE A 102 -0.43 -1.28 -7.02
CA ILE A 102 -1.14 -0.70 -5.89
C ILE A 102 -1.57 0.71 -6.30
N GLU A 103 -2.87 0.94 -6.43
CA GLU A 103 -3.45 2.24 -6.75
C GLU A 103 -4.00 2.87 -5.49
N VAL A 104 -3.55 4.09 -5.15
CA VAL A 104 -4.12 4.87 -4.05
C VAL A 104 -5.31 5.66 -4.57
N LEU A 105 -6.50 5.24 -4.17
CA LEU A 105 -7.77 5.86 -4.46
C LEU A 105 -8.19 6.72 -3.28
N SER A 106 -8.57 7.97 -3.55
CA SER A 106 -8.88 8.92 -2.49
C SER A 106 -10.28 9.51 -2.70
N ASP A 107 -11.12 9.46 -1.66
CA ASP A 107 -12.46 10.02 -1.65
C ASP A 107 -12.44 11.39 -0.96
N ALA A 108 -12.44 12.46 -1.77
CA ALA A 108 -12.42 13.84 -1.28
C ALA A 108 -13.68 14.22 -0.48
N THR A 109 -14.80 13.53 -0.65
CA THR A 109 -16.04 13.84 0.08
C THR A 109 -16.01 13.30 1.51
N LYS A 110 -15.32 12.17 1.70
CA LYS A 110 -15.18 11.51 3.00
C LYS A 110 -13.83 11.75 3.66
N GLY A 111 -12.85 12.30 2.95
CA GLY A 111 -11.49 12.45 3.47
C GLY A 111 -10.77 11.12 3.69
N THR A 112 -11.23 10.04 3.05
CA THR A 112 -10.70 8.69 3.24
C THR A 112 -9.89 8.25 2.03
N SER A 113 -8.96 7.33 2.26
CA SER A 113 -8.19 6.68 1.20
C SER A 113 -8.36 5.16 1.24
N SER A 114 -8.35 4.57 0.06
CA SER A 114 -8.37 3.12 -0.16
C SER A 114 -7.28 2.73 -1.15
N LEU A 115 -6.83 1.49 -1.05
CA LEU A 115 -5.81 0.91 -1.89
C LEU A 115 -6.45 -0.21 -2.70
N ARG A 116 -6.34 -0.10 -4.02
CA ARG A 116 -6.75 -1.15 -4.94
C ARG A 116 -5.49 -1.83 -5.48
N VAL A 117 -5.38 -3.13 -5.27
CA VAL A 117 -4.25 -3.93 -5.75
C VAL A 117 -4.71 -4.82 -6.88
N SER A 118 -4.06 -4.70 -8.03
CA SER A 118 -4.33 -5.51 -9.22
C SER A 118 -3.07 -6.28 -9.64
N PRO A 119 -3.19 -7.51 -10.14
CA PRO A 119 -2.05 -8.25 -10.66
C PRO A 119 -1.52 -7.62 -11.96
N LEU A 120 -0.21 -7.72 -12.15
CA LEU A 120 0.48 -7.34 -13.36
C LEU A 120 0.87 -8.56 -14.17
N ILE A 121 0.59 -8.50 -15.46
CA ILE A 121 0.94 -9.55 -16.41
C ILE A 121 1.86 -9.01 -17.49
N ALA A 122 2.80 -9.82 -17.94
CA ALA A 122 3.71 -9.51 -19.02
C ALA A 122 3.46 -10.42 -20.22
N ARG A 123 3.51 -9.85 -21.43
CA ARG A 123 3.39 -10.55 -22.72
C ARG A 123 4.53 -10.14 -23.65
N PRO A 124 5.07 -11.03 -24.48
CA PRO A 124 6.17 -10.70 -25.39
C PRO A 124 5.69 -9.74 -26.49
N VAL A 125 6.45 -8.66 -26.74
CA VAL A 125 6.08 -7.56 -27.68
C VAL A 125 5.88 -8.03 -29.13
N SER A 126 6.45 -9.18 -29.51
CA SER A 126 6.40 -9.68 -30.90
C SER A 126 5.97 -11.15 -31.02
N GLY A 127 5.43 -11.74 -29.95
CA GLY A 127 5.18 -13.18 -29.88
C GLY A 127 6.46 -14.05 -29.91
N ASN A 128 7.64 -13.44 -30.08
CA ASN A 128 8.92 -14.08 -29.83
C ASN A 128 9.26 -13.86 -28.36
N ILE A 129 9.33 -14.96 -27.61
CA ILE A 129 9.80 -14.94 -26.23
C ILE A 129 11.26 -14.49 -26.25
N PRO A 130 11.62 -13.38 -25.59
CA PRO A 130 13.01 -12.98 -25.43
C PRO A 130 13.82 -14.15 -24.89
N SER A 131 15.03 -14.36 -25.40
CA SER A 131 15.91 -15.40 -24.88
C SER A 131 16.10 -15.15 -23.38
N LEU A 132 15.58 -16.07 -22.55
CA LEU A 132 15.64 -15.99 -21.07
C LEU A 132 17.09 -15.85 -20.55
N PHE A 133 18.06 -16.16 -21.41
CA PHE A 133 19.46 -15.82 -21.28
C PHE A 133 19.89 -15.24 -22.64
N GLY A 134 20.28 -13.97 -22.68
CA GLY A 134 20.51 -13.17 -23.89
C GLY A 134 21.30 -13.90 -24.99
N GLY A 135 20.78 -13.91 -26.22
CA GLY A 135 21.61 -14.11 -27.43
C GLY A 135 22.57 -12.93 -27.69
N SER A 136 22.40 -11.85 -26.94
CA SER A 136 23.37 -10.79 -26.73
C SER A 136 23.57 -10.72 -25.23
N ASP A 137 24.67 -11.29 -24.74
CA ASP A 137 25.22 -10.96 -23.44
C ASP A 137 25.50 -9.44 -23.39
N THR A 138 24.49 -8.63 -23.02
CA THR A 138 24.74 -7.61 -22.01
C THR A 138 24.96 -8.41 -20.73
N GLY A 139 26.16 -8.97 -20.61
CA GLY A 139 26.43 -10.14 -19.79
C GLY A 139 26.10 -9.95 -18.32
N ALA A 140 26.51 -10.90 -17.48
CA ALA A 140 26.44 -10.76 -16.03
C ALA A 140 26.86 -9.36 -15.51
N ALA A 141 27.73 -8.64 -16.23
CA ALA A 141 28.07 -7.23 -16.02
C ALA A 141 26.90 -6.22 -16.09
N GLY A 142 25.86 -6.40 -16.91
CA GLY A 142 24.65 -5.55 -16.91
C GLY A 142 23.73 -5.87 -15.73
N ALA A 143 23.62 -7.15 -15.37
CA ALA A 143 22.87 -7.60 -14.19
C ALA A 143 23.57 -7.24 -12.86
N THR A 144 24.90 -7.10 -12.83
CA THR A 144 25.69 -6.69 -11.66
C THR A 144 26.19 -5.24 -11.71
N GLY A 145 25.99 -4.54 -12.83
CA GLY A 145 26.61 -3.24 -13.12
C GLY A 145 25.82 -2.02 -12.66
N GLY A 146 24.60 -2.21 -12.15
CA GLY A 146 23.77 -1.11 -11.66
C GLY A 146 23.34 -0.10 -12.74
N GLU A 147 23.60 -0.39 -14.01
CA GLU A 147 23.06 0.38 -15.13
C GLU A 147 21.60 -0.01 -15.37
N ASN A 148 20.78 0.95 -15.82
CA ASN A 148 19.33 0.86 -16.03
C ASN A 148 18.91 -0.39 -16.82
N THR A 149 18.80 -1.52 -16.13
CA THR A 149 18.30 -2.76 -16.67
C THR A 149 16.79 -2.66 -16.65
N ASN A 150 16.20 -2.43 -17.82
CA ASN A 150 14.76 -2.49 -18.00
C ASN A 150 14.28 -3.87 -17.51
N PRO A 151 13.60 -3.98 -16.35
CA PRO A 151 13.29 -5.27 -15.75
C PRO A 151 12.33 -6.10 -16.62
N VAL A 152 11.67 -5.46 -17.58
CA VAL A 152 10.67 -6.06 -18.47
C VAL A 152 11.10 -5.99 -19.93
N GLU A 153 12.40 -5.97 -20.20
CA GLU A 153 12.94 -5.95 -21.56
C GLU A 153 12.34 -7.09 -22.43
N GLY A 154 11.80 -6.71 -23.59
CA GLY A 154 11.15 -7.63 -24.52
C GLY A 154 9.72 -8.05 -24.15
N TYR A 155 9.17 -7.49 -23.07
CA TYR A 155 7.80 -7.70 -22.62
C TYR A 155 7.02 -6.39 -22.50
N ASP A 156 5.74 -6.43 -22.87
CA ASP A 156 4.75 -5.42 -22.52
C ASP A 156 4.05 -5.82 -21.22
N VAL A 157 3.92 -4.87 -20.29
CA VAL A 157 3.29 -5.09 -18.98
C VAL A 157 1.93 -4.43 -18.93
N PHE A 158 0.94 -5.17 -18.44
CA PHE A 158 -0.45 -4.77 -18.38
C PHE A 158 -1.01 -4.95 -16.97
N ARG A 159 -1.87 -4.02 -16.55
CA ARG A 159 -2.76 -4.25 -15.41
C ARG A 159 -3.84 -5.25 -15.84
N TYR A 160 -4.01 -6.32 -15.07
CA TYR A 160 -5.14 -7.21 -15.27
C TYR A 160 -6.30 -6.84 -14.35
N ASN A 161 -7.43 -6.43 -14.96
CA ASN A 161 -8.62 -5.93 -14.27
C ASN A 161 -9.92 -6.67 -14.65
N GLN A 162 -9.84 -7.75 -15.42
CA GLN A 162 -11.02 -8.45 -15.95
C GLN A 162 -11.70 -9.33 -14.89
N ASN A 163 -10.93 -9.83 -13.92
CA ASN A 163 -11.46 -10.66 -12.83
C ASN A 163 -11.37 -9.92 -11.49
N GLN A 164 -12.52 -9.51 -10.96
CA GLN A 164 -12.63 -8.81 -9.68
C GLN A 164 -12.13 -9.65 -8.50
N ARG A 165 -12.07 -10.98 -8.62
CA ARG A 165 -11.54 -11.85 -7.56
C ARG A 165 -10.03 -11.72 -7.41
N LEU A 166 -9.31 -11.32 -8.46
CA LEU A 166 -7.86 -11.07 -8.37
C LEU A 166 -7.52 -9.66 -7.88
N ILE A 167 -8.53 -8.80 -7.76
CA ILE A 167 -8.37 -7.43 -7.29
C ILE A 167 -8.58 -7.44 -5.77
N GLU A 168 -7.56 -6.98 -5.03
CA GLU A 168 -7.66 -6.80 -3.58
C GLU A 168 -7.98 -5.34 -3.29
N ASN A 169 -9.08 -5.09 -2.59
CA ASN A 169 -9.40 -3.75 -2.10
C ASN A 169 -9.13 -3.71 -0.59
N TRP A 170 -8.35 -2.73 -0.17
CA TRP A 170 -8.04 -2.48 1.23
C TRP A 170 -8.33 -1.02 1.54
N GLN A 171 -8.80 -0.71 2.73
CA GLN A 171 -9.10 0.65 3.16
C GLN A 171 -8.41 0.92 4.48
N LEU A 172 -8.04 2.18 4.71
CA LEU A 172 -7.52 2.57 6.02
C LEU A 172 -8.64 2.51 7.05
N ASP A 173 -8.32 1.97 8.23
CA ASP A 173 -9.22 2.03 9.39
C ASP A 173 -9.38 3.47 9.90
N TRP A 174 -10.49 3.72 10.61
CA TRP A 174 -10.80 4.98 11.30
C TRP A 174 -11.02 6.19 10.40
N ASP A 175 -11.48 5.97 9.16
CA ASP A 175 -11.78 7.02 8.18
C ASP A 175 -10.59 7.96 7.92
N LEU A 176 -9.38 7.41 7.95
CA LEU A 176 -8.15 8.14 7.68
C LEU A 176 -7.88 8.22 6.16
N GLY A 177 -7.21 9.29 5.77
CA GLY A 177 -6.78 9.58 4.41
C GLY A 177 -5.26 9.54 4.25
N LEU A 178 -4.81 9.39 3.01
CA LEU A 178 -3.42 9.53 2.61
C LEU A 178 -3.20 10.88 1.94
N VAL A 179 -2.25 11.66 2.44
CA VAL A 179 -1.88 12.98 1.93
C VAL A 179 -0.42 12.99 1.47
N SER A 180 -0.12 13.85 0.48
CA SER A 180 1.26 14.05 0.04
C SER A 180 2.07 14.78 1.10
N ALA A 181 3.35 14.42 1.27
CA ALA A 181 4.27 15.15 2.13
C ALA A 181 4.28 16.65 1.83
N GLY A 182 4.29 17.49 2.88
CA GLY A 182 4.24 18.95 2.76
C GLY A 182 2.89 19.55 2.34
N SER A 183 1.80 18.76 2.29
CA SER A 183 0.46 19.27 2.06
C SER A 183 -0.52 18.77 3.12
N GLU A 184 -1.29 19.69 3.72
CA GLU A 184 -2.21 19.35 4.80
C GLU A 184 -3.55 18.75 4.32
N ASN A 185 -3.95 19.03 3.08
CA ASN A 185 -5.29 18.68 2.56
C ASN A 185 -5.28 18.07 1.16
N ASN A 186 -4.09 17.90 0.54
CA ASN A 186 -4.02 17.31 -0.79
C ASN A 186 -3.95 15.79 -0.68
N LEU A 187 -5.10 15.16 -0.91
CA LEU A 187 -5.20 13.71 -1.00
C LEU A 187 -4.24 13.18 -2.05
N GLN A 188 -3.41 12.24 -1.63
CA GLN A 188 -2.41 11.63 -2.49
C GLN A 188 -3.12 10.73 -3.50
N ARG A 189 -2.77 10.92 -4.78
CA ARG A 189 -3.12 10.01 -5.86
C ARG A 189 -1.81 9.57 -6.51
N LEU A 190 -1.53 8.28 -6.38
CA LEU A 190 -0.38 7.66 -7.00
C LEU A 190 -0.65 6.18 -7.20
N SER A 191 0.17 5.58 -8.04
CA SER A 191 0.22 4.15 -8.22
C SER A 191 1.63 3.64 -8.01
N VAL A 192 1.76 2.57 -7.24
CA VAL A 192 3.03 1.86 -7.00
C VAL A 192 3.00 0.56 -7.76
N LEU A 193 3.98 0.35 -8.62
CA LEU A 193 4.20 -0.89 -9.34
C LEU A 193 5.33 -1.65 -8.65
N ILE A 194 5.04 -2.87 -8.21
CA ILE A 194 6.04 -3.81 -7.72
C ILE A 194 6.18 -4.88 -8.79
N VAL A 195 7.32 -4.86 -9.49
CA VAL A 195 7.55 -5.68 -10.69
C VAL A 195 8.75 -6.59 -10.46
N ARG A 196 8.56 -7.86 -10.75
CA ARG A 196 9.58 -8.90 -10.83
C ARG A 196 9.91 -9.13 -12.30
N SER A 197 11.19 -9.00 -12.62
CA SER A 197 11.70 -9.27 -13.96
C SER A 197 11.45 -10.73 -14.37
N PRO A 198 10.86 -10.99 -15.54
CA PRO A 198 10.79 -12.34 -16.11
C PRO A 198 12.16 -12.93 -16.47
N VAL A 199 13.17 -12.07 -16.67
CA VAL A 199 14.47 -12.46 -17.23
C VAL A 199 15.43 -12.89 -16.13
N ASN A 200 15.59 -12.07 -15.09
CA ASN A 200 16.54 -12.33 -14.00
C ASN A 200 15.88 -12.53 -12.62
N GLY A 201 14.55 -12.39 -12.53
CA GLY A 201 13.81 -12.52 -11.27
C GLY A 201 14.02 -11.38 -10.27
N ALA A 202 14.76 -10.33 -10.62
CA ALA A 202 14.95 -9.16 -9.76
C ALA A 202 13.64 -8.40 -9.58
N ILE A 203 13.40 -7.89 -8.37
CA ILE A 203 12.23 -7.08 -8.06
C ILE A 203 12.64 -5.61 -8.06
N SER A 204 11.82 -4.78 -8.68
CA SER A 204 11.94 -3.32 -8.68
C SER A 204 10.60 -2.68 -8.36
N THR A 205 10.67 -1.51 -7.74
CA THR A 205 9.50 -0.72 -7.39
C THR A 205 9.51 0.61 -8.13
N HIS A 206 8.41 0.89 -8.81
CA HIS A 206 8.22 2.08 -9.63
C HIS A 206 6.98 2.84 -9.16
N VAL A 207 7.04 4.15 -9.20
CA VAL A 207 5.97 5.02 -8.73
C VAL A 207 5.51 5.91 -9.88
N VAL A 208 4.20 5.93 -10.10
CA VAL A 208 3.53 6.85 -11.00
C VAL A 208 2.70 7.81 -10.16
N PHE A 209 3.06 9.08 -10.16
CA PHE A 209 2.29 10.11 -9.48
C PHE A 209 1.10 10.55 -10.34
N GLY A 210 -0.01 10.86 -9.68
CA GLY A 210 -1.26 11.20 -10.33
C GLY A 210 -2.21 10.03 -10.43
N GLU A 211 -3.35 10.29 -11.06
CA GLU A 211 -4.40 9.29 -11.28
C GLU A 211 -4.00 8.37 -12.44
N MET A 212 -4.08 7.06 -12.21
CA MET A 212 -3.83 6.07 -13.24
C MET A 212 -4.99 6.09 -14.24
N THR A 213 -4.73 6.53 -15.48
CA THR A 213 -5.72 6.46 -16.55
C THR A 213 -5.78 5.04 -17.13
N GLU A 214 -6.90 4.70 -17.77
CA GLU A 214 -7.04 3.38 -18.43
C GLU A 214 -6.01 3.17 -19.55
N ASP A 215 -5.65 4.22 -20.29
CA ASP A 215 -4.61 4.14 -21.34
C ASP A 215 -3.24 3.84 -20.74
N MET A 216 -2.91 4.43 -19.58
CA MET A 216 -1.68 4.13 -18.86
C MET A 216 -1.70 2.71 -18.30
N ALA A 217 -2.83 2.27 -17.74
CA ALA A 217 -3.00 0.92 -17.22
C ALA A 217 -2.95 -0.16 -18.32
N ALA A 218 -3.30 0.21 -19.56
CA ALA A 218 -3.23 -0.64 -20.74
C ALA A 218 -1.81 -0.84 -21.27
N ASN A 219 -0.83 -0.02 -20.90
CA ASN A 219 0.58 -0.33 -21.10
C ASN A 219 1.46 0.37 -20.06
N LEU A 220 1.93 -0.41 -19.08
CA LEU A 220 2.75 0.07 -17.97
C LEU A 220 4.25 0.02 -18.27
N SER A 221 4.67 -0.57 -19.39
CA SER A 221 6.10 -0.64 -19.77
C SER A 221 6.78 0.73 -19.83
N PRO A 222 6.18 1.79 -20.41
CA PRO A 222 6.79 3.13 -20.40
C PRO A 222 6.99 3.69 -18.99
N ALA A 223 6.06 3.43 -18.06
CA ALA A 223 6.17 3.88 -16.68
C ALA A 223 7.35 3.19 -15.97
N ILE A 224 7.50 1.87 -16.17
CA ILE A 224 8.59 1.06 -15.61
C ILE A 224 9.95 1.47 -16.19
N GLN A 225 10.01 1.80 -17.48
CA GLN A 225 11.24 2.18 -18.17
C GLN A 225 11.68 3.62 -17.88
N SER A 226 10.77 4.47 -17.39
CA SER A 226 11.10 5.86 -17.09
C SER A 226 11.91 5.96 -15.78
N SER A 227 13.09 6.56 -15.82
CA SER A 227 13.90 6.84 -14.62
C SER A 227 13.21 7.80 -13.64
N SER A 228 12.24 8.59 -14.12
CA SER A 228 11.37 9.44 -13.29
C SER A 228 10.44 8.67 -12.36
N SER A 229 10.25 7.37 -12.58
CA SER A 229 9.42 6.49 -11.73
C SER A 229 10.15 5.99 -10.47
N LEU A 230 11.46 6.17 -10.38
CA LEU A 230 12.28 5.74 -9.23
C LEU A 230 12.38 6.85 -8.16
N LYS A 231 11.24 7.32 -7.67
CA LYS A 231 11.19 8.28 -6.56
C LYS A 231 10.72 7.62 -5.28
N GLU A 232 11.33 8.01 -4.18
CA GLU A 232 10.81 7.67 -2.85
C GLU A 232 9.43 8.30 -2.69
N VAL A 233 8.50 7.52 -2.13
CA VAL A 233 7.15 7.98 -1.83
C VAL A 233 6.98 8.01 -0.33
N LYS A 234 6.51 9.15 0.15
CA LYS A 234 6.01 9.33 1.51
C LYS A 234 4.48 9.37 1.44
N LEU A 235 3.84 8.42 2.11
CA LEU A 235 2.40 8.33 2.31
C LEU A 235 2.09 8.84 3.71
N CYS A 236 1.74 10.13 3.84
CA CYS A 236 1.37 10.70 5.14
C CYS A 236 -0.06 10.29 5.47
N VAL A 237 -0.29 9.75 6.66
CA VAL A 237 -1.65 9.44 7.11
C VAL A 237 -2.22 10.70 7.79
N ALA A 238 -3.45 11.07 7.47
CA ALA A 238 -4.09 12.24 8.07
C ALA A 238 -5.58 11.97 8.32
N ASP A 239 -6.12 12.56 9.39
CA ASP A 239 -7.56 12.72 9.54
C ASP A 239 -7.97 14.05 8.90
N LEU A 240 -8.73 13.97 7.81
CA LEU A 240 -9.20 15.14 7.06
C LEU A 240 -10.56 15.67 7.57
N ILE A 241 -11.24 14.93 8.44
CA ILE A 241 -12.52 15.29 9.06
C ILE A 241 -12.30 15.95 10.43
N GLY A 242 -11.11 15.75 11.04
CA GLY A 242 -10.63 16.48 12.20
C GLY A 242 -11.06 15.91 13.56
N ASN A 243 -11.36 14.61 13.64
CA ASN A 243 -11.73 13.92 14.87
C ASN A 243 -10.50 13.36 15.63
N MET A 244 -9.39 13.16 14.93
CA MET A 244 -8.13 12.64 15.39
C MET A 244 -7.02 13.57 14.88
N ASP A 245 -6.67 14.58 15.67
CA ASP A 245 -5.45 15.35 15.42
C ASP A 245 -4.31 14.72 16.23
N PRO A 246 -3.52 13.80 15.66
CA PRO A 246 -2.32 13.35 16.32
C PRO A 246 -1.39 14.56 16.39
N ALA A 247 -0.93 14.91 17.58
CA ALA A 247 0.06 16.00 17.76
C ALA A 247 1.29 15.86 16.83
N LYS A 248 1.51 14.66 16.28
CA LYS A 248 2.63 14.24 15.45
C LYS A 248 2.11 13.29 14.38
N ARG A 249 2.16 13.71 13.11
CA ARG A 249 1.79 12.86 11.98
C ARG A 249 2.88 11.83 11.69
N MET A 250 2.48 10.74 11.09
CA MET A 250 3.32 9.62 10.72
C MET A 250 3.08 9.26 9.26
N ALA A 251 4.10 8.69 8.63
CA ALA A 251 4.05 8.27 7.24
C ALA A 251 4.50 6.83 7.07
N VAL A 252 4.05 6.24 5.97
CA VAL A 252 4.69 5.06 5.39
C VAL A 252 5.53 5.51 4.20
N ILE A 253 6.81 5.15 4.23
CA ILE A 253 7.77 5.44 3.17
C ILE A 253 8.02 4.18 2.37
N ILE A 254 7.98 4.34 1.04
CA ILE A 254 8.38 3.32 0.08
C ILE A 254 9.62 3.85 -0.63
N ARG A 255 10.77 3.23 -0.35
CA ARG A 255 12.04 3.61 -0.97
C ARG A 255 12.01 3.35 -2.47
N SER A 256 12.63 4.24 -3.24
CA SER A 256 12.76 4.06 -4.69
C SER A 256 13.53 2.78 -5.01
N GLY A 257 13.06 2.04 -6.00
CA GLY A 257 13.75 0.82 -6.45
C GLY A 257 13.86 -0.28 -5.39
N SER A 258 13.04 -0.25 -4.33
CA SER A 258 13.02 -1.32 -3.33
C SER A 258 12.77 -2.67 -3.99
N ALA A 259 13.61 -3.65 -3.66
CA ALA A 259 13.48 -5.03 -4.14
C ALA A 259 12.64 -5.91 -3.19
N GLY A 260 12.18 -5.40 -2.05
CA GLY A 260 11.45 -6.23 -1.09
C GLY A 260 10.80 -5.47 0.08
N PRO A 261 10.20 -6.21 1.04
CA PRO A 261 9.46 -5.63 2.16
C PRO A 261 10.29 -4.67 3.02
N GLY A 262 11.60 -4.89 3.11
CA GLY A 262 12.52 -4.07 3.90
C GLY A 262 12.66 -2.62 3.42
N GLY A 263 12.27 -2.29 2.18
CA GLY A 263 12.25 -0.90 1.71
C GLY A 263 10.94 -0.16 2.01
N VAL A 264 10.02 -0.78 2.76
CA VAL A 264 8.81 -0.15 3.28
C VAL A 264 9.00 0.11 4.77
N GLU A 265 9.00 1.38 5.15
CA GLU A 265 9.28 1.82 6.51
C GLU A 265 8.18 2.74 7.01
N SER A 266 7.91 2.69 8.32
CA SER A 266 7.06 3.67 8.98
C SER A 266 7.95 4.73 9.61
N MET A 267 7.67 6.00 9.35
CA MET A 267 8.33 7.13 9.97
C MET A 267 7.36 7.89 10.86
N GLY A 268 7.84 8.27 12.04
CA GLY A 268 7.12 9.10 12.98
C GLY A 268 7.29 10.58 12.69
N ASP A 269 7.50 11.35 13.76
CA ASP A 269 7.78 12.80 13.83
C ASP A 269 8.65 13.42 12.73
N GLU A 270 9.53 12.63 12.10
CA GLU A 270 10.53 13.10 11.15
C GLU A 270 10.04 13.04 9.69
N ALA A 271 8.78 12.68 9.46
CA ALA A 271 8.27 12.43 8.11
C ALA A 271 8.03 13.71 7.27
N GLU A 272 8.05 14.91 7.86
CA GLU A 272 7.60 16.17 7.22
C GLU A 272 6.18 16.03 6.63
N CYS A 273 5.28 15.53 7.48
CA CYS A 273 3.83 15.56 7.32
C CYS A 273 3.26 16.63 8.26
#